data_AF-A0A5K0YQ55-F1
#
_entry.id   AF-A0A5K0YQ55-F1
#
_cell.length_a   1.000
_cell.length_b   1.000
_cell.length_c   1.000
_cell.angle_alpha   90.00
_cell.angle_beta   90.00
_cell.angle_gamma   90.00
#
_symmetry.space_group_name_H-M   'P 1'
#
loop_
_entity.id
_entity.type
_entity.pdbx_description
1 polymer ?
#
loop_
_entity_poly.entity_id
_entity_poly.type
_entity_poly.pdbx_seq_one_letter_code
_entity_poly.pdbx_strand_id
1 'polypeptide(L)' 'VKHEMTTTEKILARASERAKIEPGENVWVNVDVLMTHDVCGPGTIGIFKKEFGENAR' A
#
# COMPACT_ATOMS: atom_id res chain seq x y z
N VAL A 1 6.66 25.37 15.05
CA VAL A 1 7.39 25.32 13.76
C VAL A 1 6.40 24.87 12.69
N LYS A 2 6.40 25.48 11.51
CA LYS A 2 5.49 25.08 10.42
C LYS A 2 6.05 23.79 9.80
N HIS A 3 5.26 22.71 9.77
CA HIS A 3 5.67 21.42 9.20
C HIS A 3 5.40 21.41 7.70
N GLU A 4 6.46 21.25 6.90
CA GLU A 4 6.34 20.96 5.47
C GLU A 4 6.49 19.46 5.24
N MET A 5 5.72 18.91 4.30
CA MET A 5 5.79 17.48 3.99
C MET A 5 7.16 17.09 3.43
N THR A 6 7.72 16.03 4.00
CA THR A 6 8.84 15.25 3.50
C THR A 6 8.50 14.57 2.16
N THR A 7 9.52 14.01 1.50
CA THR A 7 9.32 13.24 0.26
C THR A 7 8.41 12.02 0.49
N THR A 8 8.59 11.29 1.60
CA THR A 8 7.76 10.13 1.93
C THR A 8 6.30 10.53 2.11
N GLU A 9 6.03 11.62 2.83
CA GLU A 9 4.67 12.13 3.02
C GLU A 9 4.02 12.54 1.70
N LYS A 10 4.77 13.18 0.79
CA LYS A 10 4.28 13.54 -0.56
C LYS A 10 3.94 12.31 -1.41
N ILE A 11 4.76 11.27 -1.38
CA ILE A 11 4.51 10.02 -2.12
C ILE A 11 3.24 9.35 -1.60
N LEU A 12 3.12 9.19 -0.27
CA LEU A 12 1.95 8.57 0.36
C LEU A 12 0.68 9.43 0.19
N ALA A 13 0.79 10.77 0.26
CA ALA A 13 -0.31 11.69 0.00
C ALA A 13 -0.82 11.54 -1.44
N ARG A 14 0.09 11.52 -2.43
CA ARG A 14 -0.28 11.25 -3.83
C ARG A 14 -0.95 9.88 -4.00
N ALA A 15 -0.35 8.82 -3.45
CA ALA A 15 -0.84 7.45 -3.60
C ALA A 15 -2.19 7.22 -2.88
N SER A 16 -2.51 8.04 -1.88
CA SER A 16 -3.81 8.03 -1.16
C SER A 16 -4.82 9.06 -1.68
N GLU A 17 -4.51 9.78 -2.77
CA GLU A 17 -5.35 10.85 -3.34
C GLU A 17 -5.66 12.00 -2.34
N ARG A 18 -4.71 12.29 -1.45
CA ARG A 18 -4.81 13.33 -0.44
C ARG A 18 -3.88 14.50 -0.74
N ALA A 19 -4.33 15.72 -0.42
CA ALA A 19 -3.51 16.92 -0.58
C ALA A 19 -2.39 17.04 0.48
N LYS A 20 -2.61 16.49 1.68
CA LYS A 20 -1.62 16.41 2.76
C LYS A 20 -1.85 15.20 3.65
N ILE A 21 -0.79 14.73 4.28
CA ILE A 21 -0.81 13.77 5.38
C ILE A 21 0.18 14.20 6.46
N GLU A 22 -0.02 13.72 7.68
CA GLU A 22 0.85 13.96 8.82
C GLU A 22 1.34 12.64 9.44
N PRO A 23 2.49 12.62 10.14
CA PRO A 23 3.01 11.40 10.75
C PRO A 23 2.05 10.83 11.80
N GLY A 24 1.83 9.51 11.77
CA GLY A 24 0.91 8.81 12.67
C GLY A 24 -0.49 8.59 12.10
N GLU A 25 -0.79 9.14 10.92
CA GLU A 25 -2.04 8.82 10.21
C GLU A 25 -1.99 7.43 9.55
N ASN A 26 -3.11 6.70 9.61
CA ASN A 26 -3.34 5.52 8.77
C ASN A 26 -4.01 5.96 7.47
N VAL A 27 -3.43 5.57 6.34
CA VAL A 27 -3.96 5.90 5.01
C VAL A 27 -4.03 4.66 4.12
N TRP A 28 -5.06 4.60 3.29
CA TRP A 28 -5.15 3.64 2.20
C TRP A 28 -4.44 4.21 0.98
N VAL A 29 -3.62 3.40 0.32
CA VAL A 29 -2.85 3.81 -0.86
C VAL A 29 -3.12 2.88 -2.03
N ASN A 30 -3.15 3.45 -3.23
CA ASN A 30 -3.09 2.71 -4.47
C ASN A 30 -1.64 2.27 -4.71
N VAL A 31 -1.37 0.96 -4.64
CA VAL A 31 -0.03 0.39 -4.80
C VAL A 31 0.30 0.23 -6.28
N ASP A 32 1.44 0.77 -6.71
CA ASP A 32 1.88 0.66 -8.11
C ASP A 32 2.45 -0.73 -8.45
N VAL A 33 3.26 -1.32 -7.55
CA VAL A 33 3.93 -2.61 -7.78
C VAL A 33 3.91 -3.45 -6.50
N LEU A 34 3.40 -4.68 -6.62
CA LEU A 34 3.54 -5.73 -5.61
C LEU A 34 4.56 -6.76 -6.11
N MET A 35 5.63 -6.97 -5.35
CA MET A 35 6.68 -7.94 -5.67
C MET A 35 6.83 -8.95 -4.53
N THR A 36 7.02 -10.22 -4.88
CA THR A 36 7.31 -11.30 -3.92
C THR A 36 8.51 -12.13 -4.39
N HIS A 37 9.03 -12.97 -3.50
CA HIS A 37 10.12 -13.91 -3.77
C HIS A 37 9.76 -15.31 -3.26
N ASP A 38 10.62 -16.29 -3.53
CA ASP A 38 10.38 -17.72 -3.31
C ASP A 38 9.84 -18.08 -1.91
N VAL A 39 10.40 -17.51 -0.84
CA VAL A 39 10.00 -17.82 0.54
C VAL A 39 8.61 -17.26 0.89
N CYS A 40 8.32 -16.02 0.49
CA CYS A 40 7.05 -15.36 0.85
C CYS A 40 5.91 -15.62 -0.16
N GLY A 41 6.24 -15.95 -1.40
CA GLY A 41 5.28 -16.09 -2.50
C GLY A 41 4.20 -17.15 -2.24
N PRO A 42 4.56 -18.41 -1.94
CA PRO A 42 3.59 -19.49 -1.79
C PRO A 42 2.51 -19.21 -0.73
N GLY A 43 2.90 -18.62 0.41
CA GLY A 43 1.97 -18.27 1.48
C GLY A 43 0.99 -17.17 1.06
N THR A 44 1.49 -16.07 0.51
CA THR A 44 0.64 -14.94 0.07
C THR A 44 -0.31 -15.36 -1.05
N ILE A 45 0.16 -16.13 -2.04
CA ILE A 45 -0.67 -16.64 -3.13
C ILE A 45 -1.75 -17.60 -2.60
N GLY A 46 -1.39 -18.46 -1.65
CA GLY A 46 -2.34 -19.36 -0.99
C GLY A 46 -3.46 -18.61 -0.28
N ILE A 47 -3.14 -17.53 0.44
CA ILE A 47 -4.13 -16.65 1.08
C ILE A 47 -5.01 -15.99 0.02
N PHE A 48 -4.43 -15.40 -1.02
CA PHE A 48 -5.20 -14.76 -2.09
C PHE A 48 -6.19 -15.74 -2.75
N LYS A 49 -5.75 -16.97 -3.03
CA LYS A 49 -6.64 -18.02 -3.57
C LYS A 49 -7.74 -18.43 -2.59
N LYS A 50 -7.43 -18.52 -1.30
CA LYS A 50 -8.41 -18.88 -0.25
C LYS A 50 -9.49 -17.79 -0.09
N GLU A 51 -9.09 -16.52 -0.10
CA GLU A 51 -10.00 -15.40 0.17
C GLU A 51 -10.76 -14.95 -1.08
N PHE A 52 -10.16 -15.04 -2.28
CA PHE A 52 -10.76 -14.52 -3.52
C PHE A 52 -11.00 -15.60 -4.59
N GLY A 53 -10.05 -16.52 -4.80
CA GLY A 53 -10.22 -17.71 -5.64
C GLY A 53 -10.83 -17.45 -7.01
N GLU A 54 -11.91 -18.17 -7.34
CA GLU A 54 -12.65 -18.03 -8.62
C GLU A 54 -13.35 -16.67 -8.79
N ASN A 55 -13.52 -15.91 -7.70
CA ASN A 55 -14.14 -14.59 -7.70
C ASN A 55 -13.11 -13.46 -7.82
N ALA A 56 -11.81 -13.77 -7.92
CA ALA A 56 -10.78 -12.76 -8.17
C ALA A 56 -11.04 -12.11 -9.53
N ARG A 57 -11.17 -10.78 -9.55
CA ARG A 57 -11.42 -9.95 -10.74
C ARG A 57 -10.30 -8.95 -10.94
#